data_AF-A0A430G3A1-F1
#
_entry.id   AF-A0A430G3A1-F1
#
_cell.length_a   1.000
_cell.length_b   1.000
_cell.length_c   1.000
_cell.angle_alpha   90.00
_cell.angle_beta   90.00
_cell.angle_gamma   90.00
#
_symmetry.space_group_name_H-M   'P 1'
#
loop_
_entity.id
_entity.type
_entity.pdbx_description
1 polymer ?
#
loop_
_entity_poly.entity_id
_entity_poly.type
_entity_poly.pdbx_seq_one_letter_code
_entity_poly.pdbx_strand_id
1 'polypeptide(L)'
;MAGWACELVAGAAERETRIAPGHALKHDYSPPGGTFGHDGNGVVITYNPSALARPADLVATFAHELSHYLIHADGSMPPGGADLEEHATDVAAVFLGFGIFVANGAKTFAQFQNEAESGWEMRRQGYLSEEALTAALAIFVRMAGENADAAERELKVYLRGVFRGTLKVLDREYPDLLATLETADLSGWR
;
A
#
# COMPACT_ATOMS: atom_id res chain seq x y z
N MET A 1 -17.39 1.72 -5.81
CA MET A 1 -16.78 0.37 -5.90
C MET A 1 -17.79 -0.75 -6.20
N ALA A 2 -19.09 -0.65 -5.89
CA ALA A 2 -20.05 -1.76 -6.12
C ALA A 2 -20.30 -2.18 -7.59
N GLY A 3 -19.70 -1.50 -8.57
CA GLY A 3 -19.81 -1.81 -10.00
C GLY A 3 -18.54 -2.42 -10.62
N TRP A 4 -17.50 -2.69 -9.84
CA TRP A 4 -16.27 -3.30 -10.36
C TRP A 4 -16.44 -4.81 -10.41
N ALA A 5 -16.65 -5.34 -11.61
CA ALA A 5 -16.76 -6.77 -11.83
C ALA A 5 -15.36 -7.40 -11.71
N CYS A 6 -15.07 -7.98 -10.55
CA CYS A 6 -13.88 -8.77 -10.31
C CYS A 6 -14.19 -10.00 -9.44
N GLU A 7 -13.49 -11.09 -9.69
CA GLU A 7 -13.53 -12.28 -8.85
C GLU A 7 -12.38 -12.25 -7.83
N LEU A 8 -12.67 -12.59 -6.57
CA LEU A 8 -11.66 -12.74 -5.53
C LEU A 8 -11.32 -14.22 -5.35
N VAL A 9 -10.05 -14.57 -5.55
CA VAL A 9 -9.57 -15.96 -5.52
C VAL A 9 -8.47 -16.13 -4.46
N ALA A 10 -8.54 -17.21 -3.69
CA ALA A 10 -7.45 -17.58 -2.79
C ALA A 10 -6.22 -18.03 -3.61
N GLY A 11 -5.10 -17.34 -3.43
CA GLY A 11 -3.82 -17.71 -4.02
C GLY A 11 -3.13 -18.82 -3.24
N ALA A 12 -1.87 -19.12 -3.59
CA ALA A 12 -1.04 -20.02 -2.81
C ALA A 12 -0.70 -19.37 -1.46
N ALA A 13 -0.91 -20.10 -0.36
CA ALA A 13 -0.44 -19.66 0.94
C ALA A 13 1.09 -19.50 0.93
N GLU A 14 1.61 -18.44 1.54
CA GLU A 14 3.04 -18.36 1.87
C GLU A 14 3.44 -19.65 2.57
N ARG A 15 4.45 -20.35 2.04
CA ARG A 15 5.04 -21.50 2.74
C ARG A 15 5.63 -20.99 4.06
N GLU A 16 5.35 -21.70 5.16
CA GLU A 16 5.98 -21.39 6.44
C GLU A 16 7.49 -21.30 6.27
N THR A 17 8.10 -20.22 6.78
CA THR A 17 9.56 -20.03 6.87
C THR A 17 10.24 -20.99 7.85
N ARG A 18 9.46 -21.90 8.45
CA ARG A 18 9.83 -22.90 9.44
C ARG A 18 10.16 -24.21 8.73
N ILE A 19 11.45 -24.55 8.66
CA ILE A 19 11.88 -25.86 8.12
C ILE A 19 12.40 -26.77 9.24
N ALA A 20 12.85 -26.22 10.38
CA ALA A 20 13.24 -26.96 11.58
C ALA A 20 13.39 -26.05 12.82
N PRO A 21 13.34 -26.62 14.04
CA PRO A 21 13.63 -25.89 15.28
C PRO A 21 14.97 -25.13 15.21
N GLY A 22 14.92 -23.83 15.54
CA GLY A 22 16.10 -22.96 15.60
C GLY A 22 16.67 -22.50 14.25
N HIS A 23 16.03 -22.82 13.12
CA HIS A 23 16.49 -22.40 11.78
C HIS A 23 15.39 -21.60 11.05
N ALA A 24 15.52 -20.27 11.06
CA ALA A 24 14.71 -19.40 10.20
C ALA A 24 15.40 -19.23 8.85
N LEU A 25 14.72 -19.59 7.76
CA LEU A 25 15.18 -19.26 6.42
C LEU A 25 14.99 -17.76 6.16
N LYS A 26 16.08 -17.07 5.82
CA LYS A 26 16.00 -15.81 5.09
C LYS A 26 15.63 -16.16 3.65
N HIS A 27 14.34 -16.10 3.32
CA HIS A 27 13.92 -16.20 1.92
C HIS A 27 14.14 -14.85 1.24
N ASP A 28 14.93 -14.85 0.17
CA ASP A 28 15.10 -13.70 -0.72
C ASP A 28 13.88 -13.51 -1.66
N TYR A 29 12.94 -14.47 -1.68
CA TYR A 29 11.70 -14.43 -2.45
C TYR A 29 10.49 -14.62 -1.53
N SER A 30 9.74 -13.54 -1.31
CA SER A 30 8.41 -13.58 -0.71
C SER A 30 7.40 -13.46 -1.85
N PRO A 31 6.47 -14.40 -2.01
CA PRO A 31 5.41 -14.24 -3.00
C PRO A 31 4.59 -12.97 -2.69
N PRO A 32 4.00 -12.32 -3.70
CA PRO A 32 3.24 -11.09 -3.49
C PRO A 32 2.01 -11.37 -2.59
N GLY A 33 1.62 -10.38 -1.79
CA GLY A 33 0.50 -10.50 -0.84
C GLY A 33 -0.85 -10.74 -1.52
N GLY A 34 -0.96 -10.37 -2.79
CA GLY A 34 -2.07 -10.56 -3.72
C GLY A 34 -1.61 -10.26 -5.14
N THR A 35 -2.51 -10.41 -6.12
CA THR A 35 -2.23 -10.05 -7.52
C THR A 35 -3.49 -9.56 -8.22
N PHE A 36 -3.35 -8.59 -9.10
CA PHE A 36 -4.34 -8.21 -10.10
C PHE A 36 -4.05 -8.87 -11.45
N GLY A 37 -5.08 -9.35 -12.14
CA GLY A 37 -4.94 -9.91 -13.48
C GLY A 37 -6.27 -10.13 -14.19
N HIS A 38 -6.21 -10.72 -15.38
CA HIS A 38 -7.38 -11.07 -16.19
C HIS A 38 -7.31 -12.54 -16.60
N ASP A 39 -8.36 -13.32 -16.37
CA ASP A 39 -8.39 -14.77 -16.66
C ASP A 39 -9.06 -15.11 -18.01
N GLY A 40 -9.46 -14.07 -18.76
CA GLY A 40 -10.18 -14.19 -20.03
C GLY A 40 -11.70 -14.07 -19.89
N ASN A 41 -12.23 -14.21 -18.67
CA ASN A 41 -13.65 -14.04 -18.34
C ASN A 41 -13.92 -12.79 -17.50
N GLY A 42 -12.89 -12.23 -16.87
CA GLY A 42 -12.94 -10.94 -16.21
C GLY A 42 -11.67 -10.63 -15.43
N VAL A 43 -11.75 -9.58 -14.62
CA VAL A 43 -10.69 -9.26 -13.67
C VAL A 43 -10.69 -10.27 -12.51
N VAL A 44 -9.51 -10.75 -12.15
CA VAL A 44 -9.28 -11.61 -10.99
C VAL A 44 -8.30 -10.93 -10.06
N ILE A 45 -8.67 -10.86 -8.78
CA ILE A 45 -7.79 -10.45 -7.69
C ILE A 45 -7.48 -11.69 -6.85
N THR A 46 -6.20 -11.95 -6.60
CA THR A 46 -5.78 -12.99 -5.68
C THR A 46 -5.31 -12.43 -4.35
N TYR A 47 -5.35 -13.25 -3.30
CA TYR A 47 -4.75 -12.92 -2.02
C TYR A 47 -4.08 -14.13 -1.39
N ASN A 48 -3.06 -13.89 -0.56
CA ASN A 48 -2.46 -14.90 0.28
C ASN A 48 -3.39 -15.24 1.47
N PRO A 49 -3.91 -16.48 1.58
CA PRO A 49 -4.83 -16.85 2.66
C PRO A 49 -4.23 -16.69 4.07
N SER A 50 -2.90 -16.79 4.21
CA SER A 50 -2.20 -16.57 5.48
C SER A 50 -2.34 -15.13 5.99
N ALA A 51 -2.66 -14.17 5.12
CA ALA A 51 -2.92 -12.77 5.49
C ALA A 51 -4.27 -12.58 6.22
N LEU A 52 -5.16 -13.58 6.26
CA LEU A 52 -6.40 -13.52 7.06
C LEU A 52 -6.12 -13.32 8.56
N ALA A 53 -4.96 -13.76 9.04
CA ALA A 53 -4.52 -13.52 10.42
C ALA A 53 -4.04 -12.07 10.67
N ARG A 54 -3.89 -11.26 9.60
CA ARG A 54 -3.38 -9.88 9.62
C ARG A 54 -4.31 -8.99 8.79
N PRO A 55 -5.51 -8.67 9.29
CA PRO A 55 -6.55 -8.00 8.50
C PRO A 55 -6.13 -6.63 7.98
N ALA A 56 -5.29 -5.88 8.70
CA ALA A 56 -4.78 -4.60 8.22
C ALA A 56 -3.89 -4.74 6.98
N ASP A 57 -3.00 -5.74 6.96
CA ASP A 57 -2.14 -6.05 5.81
C ASP A 57 -2.99 -6.51 4.62
N LEU A 58 -4.02 -7.32 4.89
CA LEU A 58 -4.94 -7.79 3.85
C LEU A 58 -5.73 -6.65 3.22
N VAL A 59 -6.17 -5.66 4.02
CA VAL A 59 -6.80 -4.44 3.50
C VAL A 59 -5.82 -3.64 2.64
N ALA A 60 -4.56 -3.51 3.06
CA ALA A 60 -3.55 -2.83 2.25
C ALA A 60 -3.31 -3.55 0.91
N THR A 61 -3.24 -4.89 0.92
CA THR A 61 -3.17 -5.70 -0.31
C THR A 61 -4.35 -5.38 -1.22
N PHE A 62 -5.57 -5.51 -0.72
CA PHE A 62 -6.76 -5.30 -1.55
C PHE A 62 -6.88 -3.88 -2.07
N ALA A 63 -6.52 -2.88 -1.27
CA ALA A 63 -6.49 -1.50 -1.73
C ALA A 63 -5.52 -1.31 -2.91
N HIS A 64 -4.34 -1.94 -2.85
CA HIS A 64 -3.37 -1.93 -3.94
C HIS A 64 -3.92 -2.64 -5.19
N GLU A 65 -4.38 -3.89 -5.08
CA GLU A 65 -4.89 -4.64 -6.25
C GLU A 65 -6.14 -4.00 -6.88
N LEU A 66 -7.01 -3.40 -6.06
CA LEU A 66 -8.16 -2.64 -6.55
C LEU A 66 -7.73 -1.33 -7.24
N SER A 67 -6.61 -0.74 -6.84
CA SER A 67 -6.09 0.46 -7.50
C SER A 67 -5.58 0.17 -8.92
N HIS A 68 -5.05 -1.03 -9.16
CA HIS A 68 -4.75 -1.52 -10.52
C HIS A 68 -6.00 -1.56 -11.40
N TYR A 69 -7.15 -1.94 -10.85
CA TYR A 69 -8.42 -1.87 -11.58
C TYR A 69 -8.72 -0.44 -12.03
N LEU A 70 -8.59 0.53 -11.12
CA LEU A 70 -8.90 1.92 -11.40
C LEU A 70 -7.97 2.52 -12.45
N ILE A 71 -6.67 2.27 -12.31
CA ILE A 71 -5.65 2.79 -13.24
C ILE A 71 -5.88 2.22 -14.64
N HIS A 72 -6.18 0.93 -14.76
CA HIS A 72 -6.43 0.30 -16.06
C HIS A 72 -7.83 0.53 -16.64
N ALA A 73 -8.75 1.17 -15.90
CA ALA A 73 -10.12 1.36 -16.36
C ALA A 73 -10.25 2.27 -17.59
N ASP A 74 -9.33 3.23 -17.76
CA ASP A 74 -9.33 4.17 -18.90
C ASP A 74 -8.41 3.74 -20.06
N GLY A 75 -7.67 2.64 -19.89
CA GLY A 75 -6.76 2.10 -20.90
C GLY A 75 -5.48 2.93 -21.11
N SER A 76 -5.21 3.92 -20.26
CA SER A 76 -3.98 4.71 -20.28
C SER A 76 -3.05 4.33 -19.13
N MET A 77 -1.75 4.54 -19.34
CA MET A 77 -0.76 4.34 -18.28
C MET A 77 -0.71 5.57 -17.38
N PRO A 78 -0.40 5.40 -16.08
CA PRO A 78 -0.14 6.54 -15.21
C PRO A 78 1.11 7.32 -15.69
N PRO A 79 1.27 8.58 -15.25
CA PRO A 79 2.51 9.32 -15.47
C PRO A 79 3.74 8.50 -15.03
N GLY A 80 4.72 8.40 -15.92
CA GLY A 80 5.92 7.58 -15.80
C GLY A 80 5.82 6.22 -16.49
N GLY A 81 4.66 5.87 -17.05
CA GLY A 81 4.45 4.63 -17.77
C GLY A 81 4.51 3.39 -16.88
N ALA A 82 4.81 2.24 -17.48
CA ALA A 82 4.90 0.95 -16.79
C ALA A 82 5.94 0.94 -15.66
N ASP A 83 7.01 1.73 -15.79
CA ASP A 83 8.09 1.79 -14.80
C ASP A 83 7.62 2.34 -13.44
N LEU A 84 6.57 3.18 -13.44
CA LEU A 84 6.01 3.78 -12.23
C LEU A 84 4.60 3.29 -11.90
N GLU A 85 4.06 2.35 -12.67
CA GLU A 85 2.68 1.86 -12.50
C GLU A 85 2.39 1.46 -11.06
N GLU A 86 3.24 0.61 -10.50
CA GLU A 86 3.09 0.10 -9.13
C GLU A 86 3.22 1.19 -8.05
N HIS A 87 4.04 2.22 -8.31
CA HIS A 87 4.16 3.37 -7.42
C HIS A 87 2.89 4.24 -7.50
N ALA A 88 2.34 4.40 -8.70
CA ALA A 88 1.08 5.09 -8.91
C ALA A 88 -0.08 4.30 -8.28
N THR A 89 -0.06 2.97 -8.33
CA THR A 89 -1.02 2.09 -7.67
C THR A 89 -1.01 2.26 -6.15
N ASP A 90 0.17 2.35 -5.53
CA ASP A 90 0.30 2.68 -4.11
C ASP A 90 -0.33 4.05 -3.77
N VAL A 91 -0.05 5.09 -4.57
CA VAL A 91 -0.62 6.43 -4.37
C VAL A 91 -2.14 6.42 -4.58
N ALA A 92 -2.63 5.69 -5.58
CA ALA A 92 -4.05 5.52 -5.85
C ALA A 92 -4.75 4.82 -4.67
N ALA A 93 -4.13 3.82 -4.04
CA ALA A 93 -4.67 3.18 -2.85
C ALA A 93 -4.79 4.15 -1.68
N VAL A 94 -3.81 5.05 -1.50
CA VAL A 94 -3.90 6.16 -0.54
C VAL A 94 -5.06 7.10 -0.87
N PHE A 95 -5.17 7.51 -2.14
CA PHE A 95 -6.21 8.42 -2.62
C PHE A 95 -7.63 7.85 -2.49
N LEU A 96 -7.78 6.52 -2.60
CA LEU A 96 -9.04 5.82 -2.36
C LEU A 96 -9.42 5.73 -0.86
N GLY A 97 -8.61 6.28 0.03
CA GLY A 97 -8.89 6.37 1.47
C GLY A 97 -8.25 5.27 2.32
N PHE A 98 -7.40 4.42 1.74
CA PHE A 98 -6.76 3.31 2.48
C PHE A 98 -5.37 3.66 3.01
N GLY A 99 -4.97 4.94 2.97
CA GLY A 99 -3.58 5.34 3.21
C GLY A 99 -3.01 4.98 4.59
N ILE A 100 -3.84 4.88 5.64
CA ILE A 100 -3.38 4.41 6.97
C ILE A 100 -2.93 2.94 6.88
N PHE A 101 -3.70 2.09 6.21
CA PHE A 101 -3.38 0.67 6.04
C PHE A 101 -2.13 0.50 5.17
N VAL A 102 -2.05 1.23 4.05
CA VAL A 102 -0.91 1.16 3.13
C VAL A 102 0.37 1.66 3.81
N ALA A 103 0.33 2.83 4.47
CA ALA A 103 1.52 3.39 5.15
C ALA A 103 1.99 2.52 6.33
N ASN A 104 1.06 2.00 7.15
CA ASN A 104 1.43 1.13 8.27
C ASN A 104 1.81 -0.30 7.80
N GLY A 105 1.28 -0.77 6.67
CA GLY A 105 1.53 -2.11 6.13
C GLY A 105 2.83 -2.21 5.31
N ALA A 106 3.35 -1.10 4.77
CA ALA A 106 4.45 -1.12 3.81
C ALA A 106 5.74 -1.77 4.32
N LYS A 107 5.94 -1.78 5.65
CA LYS A 107 6.97 -2.57 6.30
C LYS A 107 6.47 -3.14 7.62
N THR A 108 6.43 -4.46 7.75
CA THR A 108 6.06 -5.11 9.00
C THR A 108 7.22 -5.91 9.56
N PHE A 109 7.34 -5.91 10.89
CA PHE A 109 8.30 -6.71 11.64
C PHE A 109 7.54 -7.49 12.69
N ALA A 110 7.74 -8.80 12.74
CA ALA A 110 7.14 -9.66 13.75
C ALA A 110 8.21 -10.53 14.40
N GLN A 111 8.25 -10.52 15.73
CA GLN A 111 9.07 -11.43 16.52
C GLN A 111 8.18 -12.58 17.00
N PHE A 112 8.68 -13.81 16.91
CA PHE A 112 7.99 -14.98 17.42
C PHE A 112 8.89 -15.73 18.39
N GLN A 113 8.28 -16.23 19.47
CA GLN A 113 8.91 -17.12 20.43
C GLN A 113 7.89 -18.20 20.84
N ASN A 114 8.30 -19.46 20.80
CA ASN A 114 7.56 -20.59 21.34
C ASN A 114 8.53 -21.52 22.11
N GLU A 115 8.02 -22.62 22.67
CA GLU A 115 8.80 -23.54 23.52
C GLU A 115 10.03 -24.16 22.82
N ALA A 116 10.09 -24.15 21.49
CA ALA A 116 11.17 -24.75 20.71
C ALA A 116 11.95 -23.76 19.84
N GLU A 117 11.45 -22.54 19.62
CA GLU A 117 11.95 -21.63 18.58
C GLU A 117 11.82 -20.16 18.98
N SER A 118 12.79 -19.35 18.54
CA SER A 118 12.67 -17.89 18.54
C SER A 118 13.27 -17.31 17.28
N GLY A 119 12.65 -16.26 16.76
CA GLY A 119 13.09 -15.62 15.52
C GLY A 119 12.34 -14.32 15.26
N TRP A 120 12.71 -13.67 14.16
CA TRP A 120 12.03 -12.49 13.67
C TRP A 120 11.83 -12.60 12.15
N GLU A 121 10.76 -12.02 11.66
CA GLU A 121 10.46 -11.87 10.25
C GLU A 121 10.24 -10.39 9.92
N MET A 122 10.68 -9.99 8.72
CA MET A 122 10.44 -8.66 8.18
C MET A 122 9.82 -8.81 6.79
N ARG A 123 8.67 -8.16 6.57
CA ARG A 123 8.01 -8.11 5.27
C ARG A 123 8.00 -6.67 4.75
N ARG A 124 8.03 -6.53 3.43
CA ARG A 124 7.74 -5.28 2.72
C ARG A 124 6.54 -5.50 1.83
N GLN A 125 5.69 -4.49 1.76
CA GLN A 125 4.48 -4.47 0.94
C GLN A 125 4.39 -3.13 0.22
N GLY A 126 3.90 -3.14 -1.02
CA GLY A 126 3.97 -1.96 -1.86
C GLY A 126 5.39 -1.64 -2.34
N TYR A 127 5.47 -0.57 -3.09
CA TYR A 127 6.65 -0.12 -3.83
C TYR A 127 7.21 1.17 -3.26
N LEU A 128 6.35 2.04 -2.73
CA LEU A 128 6.76 3.25 -2.00
C LEU A 128 7.24 2.93 -0.57
N SER A 129 8.15 3.77 -0.06
CA SER A 129 8.60 3.66 1.33
C SER A 129 7.49 4.08 2.31
N GLU A 130 7.60 3.66 3.58
CA GLU A 130 6.65 4.09 4.63
C GLU A 130 6.58 5.63 4.72
N GLU A 131 7.70 6.32 4.55
CA GLU A 131 7.76 7.79 4.57
C GLU A 131 7.07 8.42 3.36
N ALA A 132 7.27 7.87 2.15
CA ALA A 132 6.62 8.35 0.94
C ALA A 132 5.09 8.14 1.01
N LEU A 133 4.64 6.98 1.48
CA LEU A 133 3.22 6.70 1.72
C LEU A 133 2.63 7.57 2.81
N THR A 134 3.38 7.85 3.87
CA THR A 134 2.96 8.78 4.93
C THR A 134 2.82 10.21 4.40
N ALA A 135 3.72 10.64 3.51
CA ALA A 135 3.61 11.93 2.84
C ALA A 135 2.40 11.98 1.89
N ALA A 136 2.16 10.92 1.13
CA ALA A 136 0.97 10.79 0.28
C ALA A 136 -0.33 10.86 1.11
N LEU A 137 -0.37 10.20 2.28
CA LEU A 137 -1.50 10.28 3.19
C LEU A 137 -1.71 11.71 3.72
N ALA A 138 -0.64 12.43 4.05
CA ALA A 138 -0.73 13.83 4.47
C ALA A 138 -1.30 14.73 3.35
N ILE A 139 -0.88 14.51 2.11
CA ILE A 139 -1.43 15.20 0.92
C ILE A 139 -2.93 14.88 0.79
N PHE A 140 -3.32 13.60 0.83
CA PHE A 140 -4.71 13.18 0.74
C PHE A 140 -5.56 13.82 1.84
N VAL A 141 -5.15 13.71 3.10
CA VAL A 141 -5.89 14.28 4.25
C VAL A 141 -6.12 15.78 4.06
N ARG A 142 -5.14 16.49 3.52
CA ARG A 142 -5.23 17.93 3.28
C ARG A 142 -6.13 18.28 2.12
N MET A 143 -5.96 17.59 1.02
CA MET A 143 -6.77 17.75 -0.19
C MET A 143 -8.25 17.39 0.05
N ALA A 144 -8.51 16.33 0.83
CA ALA A 144 -9.86 15.86 1.17
C ALA A 144 -10.50 16.64 2.33
N GLY A 145 -9.75 17.49 3.04
CA GLY A 145 -10.25 18.23 4.21
C GLY A 145 -10.53 17.33 5.42
N GLU A 146 -9.85 16.19 5.52
CA GLU A 146 -10.04 15.20 6.58
C GLU A 146 -9.35 15.59 7.89
N ASN A 147 -9.77 14.96 8.99
CA ASN A 147 -9.20 15.24 10.31
C ASN A 147 -7.77 14.69 10.44
N ALA A 148 -6.78 15.60 10.38
CA ALA A 148 -5.36 15.27 10.49
C ALA A 148 -4.99 14.61 11.84
N ASP A 149 -5.55 15.07 12.96
CA ASP A 149 -5.27 14.48 14.27
C ASP A 149 -5.80 13.05 14.37
N ALA A 150 -6.92 12.75 13.71
CA ALA A 150 -7.45 11.40 13.62
C ALA A 150 -6.53 10.48 12.82
N ALA A 151 -6.10 10.91 11.63
CA ALA A 151 -5.17 10.14 10.80
C ALA A 151 -3.82 9.91 11.51
N GLU A 152 -3.28 10.93 12.17
CA GLU A 152 -2.00 10.82 12.88
C GLU A 152 -2.03 9.78 14.00
N ARG A 153 -3.13 9.69 14.77
CA ARG A 153 -3.24 8.74 15.87
C ARG A 153 -3.16 7.29 15.41
N GLU A 154 -3.69 7.00 14.23
CA GLU A 154 -3.71 5.65 13.67
C GLU A 154 -2.39 5.26 12.99
N LEU A 155 -1.49 6.21 12.75
CA LEU A 155 -0.14 5.92 12.23
C LEU A 155 0.76 5.32 13.30
N LYS A 156 1.68 4.45 12.86
CA LYS A 156 2.84 4.04 13.67
C LYS A 156 3.55 5.27 14.23
N VAL A 157 3.94 5.21 15.50
CA VAL A 157 4.46 6.35 16.25
C VAL A 157 5.62 7.06 15.55
N TYR A 158 6.53 6.32 14.91
CA TYR A 158 7.69 6.90 14.21
C TYR A 158 7.31 7.61 12.90
N LEU A 159 6.18 7.28 12.28
CA LEU A 159 5.69 7.92 11.05
C LEU A 159 4.99 9.26 11.32
N ARG A 160 4.47 9.46 12.54
CA ARG A 160 3.78 10.71 12.91
C ARG A 160 4.65 11.96 12.72
N GLY A 161 5.96 11.83 12.88
CA GLY A 161 6.92 12.90 12.61
C GLY A 161 6.93 13.33 11.15
N VAL A 162 6.99 12.34 10.23
CA VAL A 162 6.92 12.58 8.78
C VAL A 162 5.60 13.20 8.41
N PHE A 163 4.49 12.64 8.90
CA PHE A 163 3.14 13.14 8.63
C PHE A 163 2.98 14.63 8.98
N ARG A 164 3.29 15.02 10.23
CA ARG A 164 3.22 16.43 10.66
C ARG A 164 4.18 17.33 9.88
N GLY A 165 5.37 16.81 9.54
CA GLY A 165 6.34 17.53 8.73
C GLY A 165 5.78 17.88 7.35
N THR A 166 5.19 16.90 6.67
CA THR A 166 4.55 17.09 5.37
C THR A 166 3.38 18.06 5.46
N LEU A 167 2.50 17.95 6.47
CA LEU A 167 1.40 18.90 6.65
C LEU A 167 1.89 20.35 6.76
N LYS A 168 2.97 20.60 7.52
CA LYS A 168 3.57 21.93 7.65
C LYS A 168 4.14 22.45 6.33
N VAL A 169 4.74 21.57 5.52
CA VAL A 169 5.23 21.94 4.19
C VAL A 169 4.04 22.32 3.30
N LEU A 170 2.97 21.53 3.31
CA LEU A 170 1.75 21.83 2.57
C LEU A 170 1.14 23.18 2.97
N ASP A 171 1.02 23.46 4.28
CA ASP A 171 0.54 24.76 4.78
C ASP A 171 1.37 25.95 4.28
N ARG A 172 2.69 25.78 4.24
CA ARG A 172 3.63 26.87 3.98
C ARG A 172 3.84 27.11 2.48
N GLU A 173 4.02 26.04 1.72
CA GLU A 173 4.48 26.09 0.34
C GLU A 173 3.34 25.86 -0.66
N TYR A 174 2.26 25.21 -0.24
CA TYR A 174 1.12 24.86 -1.09
C TYR A 174 -0.21 25.29 -0.44
N PRO A 175 -0.40 26.59 -0.11
CA PRO A 175 -1.59 27.07 0.57
C PRO A 175 -2.88 26.85 -0.24
N ASP A 176 -2.77 26.78 -1.57
CA ASP A 176 -3.81 26.31 -2.48
C ASP A 176 -3.37 25.01 -3.17
N LEU A 177 -3.44 23.91 -2.40
CA LEU A 177 -3.00 22.60 -2.85
C LEU A 177 -3.78 22.10 -4.07
N LEU A 178 -5.09 22.35 -4.14
CA LEU A 178 -5.91 21.89 -5.25
C LEU A 178 -5.53 22.59 -6.55
N ALA A 179 -5.42 23.92 -6.54
CA ALA A 179 -4.99 24.65 -7.74
C ALA A 179 -3.57 24.23 -8.17
N THR A 180 -2.69 23.92 -7.22
CA THR A 180 -1.34 23.40 -7.51
C THR A 180 -1.41 22.06 -8.22
N LEU A 181 -2.24 21.13 -7.74
CA LEU A 181 -2.38 19.80 -8.33
C LEU A 181 -3.02 19.85 -9.73
N GLU A 182 -4.04 20.70 -9.92
CA GLU A 182 -4.70 20.87 -11.21
C GLU A 182 -3.79 21.46 -12.29
N THR A 183 -2.81 22.27 -11.89
CA THR A 183 -1.85 22.92 -12.81
C THR A 183 -0.52 22.19 -12.91
N ALA A 184 -0.38 21.03 -12.28
CA ALA A 184 0.84 20.24 -12.31
C ALA A 184 1.15 19.77 -13.74
N ASP A 185 2.30 20.20 -14.27
CA ASP A 185 2.77 19.74 -15.57
C ASP A 185 3.45 18.37 -15.45
N LEU A 186 2.71 17.33 -15.84
CA LEU A 186 3.20 15.95 -15.87
C LEU A 186 3.68 15.53 -17.26
N SER A 187 3.80 16.45 -18.22
CA SER A 187 4.21 16.14 -19.59
C SER A 187 5.62 15.54 -19.70
N GLY A 188 6.50 15.86 -18.76
CA GLY A 188 7.83 15.27 -18.64
C GLY A 188 7.85 13.81 -18.17
N TRP A 189 6.68 13.27 -17.81
CA TRP A 189 6.49 11.90 -17.32
C TRP A 189 5.54 11.12 -18.24
N ARG A 190 5.56 11.36 -19.55
CA ARG A 190 4.77 10.58 -20.53
C ARG A 190 5.60 9.50 -21.19
#